data_AF-A0A962G6C9-F1
#
_entry.id   AF-A0A962G6C9-F1
#
_cell.length_a   1.000
_cell.length_b   1.000
_cell.length_c   1.000
_cell.angle_alpha   90.00
_cell.angle_beta   90.00
_cell.angle_gamma   90.00
#
_symmetry.space_group_name_H-M   'P 1'
#
loop_
_entity.id
_entity.type
_entity.pdbx_description
1 polymer ?
#
loop_
_entity_poly.entity_id
_entity_poly.type
_entity_poly.pdbx_seq_one_letter_code
_entity_poly.pdbx_strand_id
1 'polypeptide(L)'
;MNILCICRTPARRTAGAIAVLLPLVLALPVQARAAQELVVVRKTGQASSYLSPSKVAGAAAACLDESVAFAFTVEPHDGVASIQLQRGTDVSRDIVIDVTLTCSSLQGTALVPFDAQGGSASSGTDYLSTPGVAMLNLDGGQTGGGSSPPVSATVGLQLIENGQTGTQTLSIVRT
;
A
#
# COMPACT_ATOMS: atom_id res chain seq x y z
N MET A 1 13.28 15.35 -62.71
CA MET A 1 12.04 15.89 -63.32
C MET A 1 10.90 15.44 -62.41
N ASN A 2 10.10 16.25 -61.73
CA ASN A 2 9.71 17.64 -61.99
C ASN A 2 9.58 18.44 -60.69
N ILE A 3 9.96 19.72 -60.81
CA ILE A 3 9.74 20.81 -59.87
C ILE A 3 8.33 21.34 -60.10
N LEU A 4 7.58 21.65 -59.04
CA LEU A 4 6.51 22.63 -59.12
C LEU A 4 6.51 23.50 -57.85
N CYS A 5 7.13 24.67 -57.98
CA CYS A 5 6.98 25.79 -57.05
C CYS A 5 5.70 26.58 -57.41
N ILE A 6 4.90 26.94 -56.42
CA ILE A 6 3.97 28.07 -56.54
C ILE A 6 4.21 29.00 -55.34
N CYS A 7 4.80 30.16 -55.63
CA CYS A 7 4.91 31.29 -54.71
C CYS A 7 3.71 32.23 -54.91
N ARG A 8 3.04 32.63 -53.83
CA ARG A 8 2.43 33.97 -53.68
C ARG A 8 2.51 34.42 -52.21
N THR A 9 3.23 35.49 -51.99
CA THR A 9 3.38 36.33 -50.78
C THR A 9 2.19 37.32 -50.63
N PRO A 10 2.17 38.28 -49.68
CA PRO A 10 2.24 38.20 -48.21
C PRO A 10 1.12 39.04 -47.52
N ALA A 11 0.79 38.80 -46.24
CA ALA A 11 -0.02 39.76 -45.45
C ALA A 11 0.27 39.70 -43.93
N ARG A 12 1.24 40.52 -43.52
CA ARG A 12 1.20 41.57 -42.48
C ARG A 12 0.40 41.36 -41.16
N ARG A 13 1.15 41.53 -40.04
CA ARG A 13 0.78 42.06 -38.69
C ARG A 13 -0.22 41.21 -37.88
N THR A 14 0.04 40.85 -36.63
CA THR A 14 0.28 41.68 -35.42
C THR A 14 0.84 40.75 -34.33
N ALA A 15 2.01 41.02 -33.74
CA ALA A 15 2.17 41.65 -32.41
C ALA A 15 1.18 41.17 -31.32
N GLY A 16 1.69 40.46 -30.30
CA GLY A 16 1.02 40.39 -29.00
C GLY A 16 1.21 39.09 -28.23
N ALA A 17 2.04 39.15 -27.17
CA ALA A 17 2.06 38.28 -25.99
C ALA A 17 2.46 36.80 -26.15
N ILE A 18 3.77 36.54 -26.05
CA ILE A 18 4.30 35.27 -25.52
C ILE A 18 4.00 35.27 -24.02
N ALA A 19 2.87 34.66 -23.64
CA ALA A 19 2.65 34.25 -22.27
C ALA A 19 3.52 33.02 -22.01
N VAL A 20 4.66 33.22 -21.36
CA VAL A 20 5.49 32.14 -20.80
C VAL A 20 4.65 31.47 -19.71
N LEU A 21 3.95 30.40 -20.08
CA LEU A 21 3.33 29.48 -19.14
C LEU A 21 4.46 28.73 -18.42
N LEU A 22 4.81 29.22 -17.23
CA LEU A 22 5.57 28.47 -16.23
C LEU A 22 4.88 27.10 -16.01
N PRO A 23 5.59 25.96 -16.02
CA PRO A 23 5.02 24.75 -15.50
C PRO A 23 4.96 24.92 -13.98
N LEU A 24 3.77 25.25 -13.47
CA LEU A 24 3.47 25.11 -12.06
C LEU A 24 3.49 23.60 -11.76
N VAL A 25 4.66 23.07 -11.42
CA VAL A 25 4.80 21.74 -10.83
C VAL A 25 4.15 21.83 -9.45
N LEU A 26 2.84 21.60 -9.42
CA LEU A 26 2.10 21.28 -8.22
C LEU A 26 2.68 19.94 -7.71
N ALA A 27 3.70 20.01 -6.86
CA ALA A 27 4.04 18.94 -5.94
C ALA A 27 2.89 18.80 -4.94
N LEU A 28 1.75 18.29 -5.42
CA LEU A 28 0.71 17.80 -4.54
C LEU A 28 1.37 16.68 -3.72
N PRO A 29 1.37 16.75 -2.37
CA PRO A 29 1.69 15.58 -1.60
C PRO A 29 0.70 14.52 -2.07
N VAL A 30 1.20 13.46 -2.70
CA VAL A 30 0.42 12.25 -2.92
C VAL A 30 0.06 11.82 -1.51
N GLN A 31 -1.14 12.19 -1.06
CA GLN A 31 -1.71 11.57 0.10
C GLN A 31 -1.92 10.13 -0.32
N ALA A 32 -0.91 9.30 -0.02
CA ALA A 32 -1.01 7.87 -0.09
C ALA A 32 -2.10 7.53 0.91
N ARG A 33 -3.36 7.54 0.43
CA ARG A 33 -4.49 7.05 1.20
C ARG A 33 -4.06 5.70 1.73
N ALA A 34 -4.16 5.51 3.04
CA ALA A 34 -3.95 4.22 3.68
C ALA A 34 -4.65 3.16 2.82
N ALA A 35 -3.88 2.37 2.08
CA ALA A 35 -4.46 1.39 1.18
C ALA A 35 -4.83 0.22 2.08
N GLN A 36 -6.08 0.19 2.54
CA GLN A 36 -6.59 -0.90 3.35
C GLN A 36 -6.66 -2.15 2.47
N GLU A 37 -6.08 -3.24 2.97
CA GLU A 37 -6.07 -4.51 2.26
C GLU A 37 -7.11 -5.43 2.89
N LEU A 38 -8.08 -5.87 2.09
CA LEU A 38 -9.00 -6.94 2.46
C LEU A 38 -8.39 -8.26 2.00
N VAL A 39 -8.16 -9.17 2.94
CA VAL A 39 -7.73 -10.53 2.65
C VAL A 39 -8.91 -11.48 2.85
N VAL A 40 -9.21 -12.26 1.81
CA VAL A 40 -10.27 -13.26 1.80
C VAL A 40 -9.64 -14.63 1.69
N VAL A 41 -9.89 -15.49 2.67
CA VAL A 41 -9.43 -16.88 2.68
C VAL A 41 -10.62 -17.77 2.39
N ARG A 42 -10.54 -18.56 1.33
CA ARG A 42 -11.58 -19.52 0.92
C ARG A 42 -11.39 -20.84 1.64
N LYS A 43 -12.47 -21.63 1.75
CA LYS A 43 -12.47 -22.99 2.32
C LYS A 43 -11.54 -23.96 1.59
N THR A 44 -11.18 -23.65 0.35
CA THR A 44 -10.18 -24.37 -0.44
C THR A 44 -8.74 -24.11 -0.01
N GLY A 45 -8.51 -23.19 0.94
CA GLY A 45 -7.18 -22.75 1.38
C GLY A 45 -6.58 -21.63 0.50
N GLN A 46 -7.27 -21.21 -0.55
CA GLN A 46 -6.82 -20.09 -1.38
C GLN A 46 -7.07 -18.76 -0.68
N ALA A 47 -6.04 -17.91 -0.63
CA ALA A 47 -6.13 -16.53 -0.17
C ALA A 47 -6.12 -15.58 -1.36
N SER A 48 -6.86 -14.49 -1.26
CA SER A 48 -6.84 -13.39 -2.23
C SER A 48 -6.86 -12.07 -1.48
N SER A 49 -6.08 -11.11 -1.94
CA SER A 49 -6.05 -9.76 -1.39
C SER A 49 -6.59 -8.72 -2.35
N TYR A 50 -7.27 -7.73 -1.77
CA TYR A 50 -7.94 -6.66 -2.50
C TYR A 50 -7.67 -5.34 -1.80
N LEU A 51 -7.11 -4.38 -2.54
CA LEU A 51 -7.04 -3.00 -2.08
C LEU A 51 -8.46 -2.42 -2.11
N SER A 52 -9.00 -2.09 -0.94
CA SER A 52 -10.34 -1.53 -0.80
C SER A 52 -10.25 -0.09 -0.28
N PRO A 53 -10.89 0.89 -0.93
CA PRO A 53 -11.05 2.22 -0.37
C PRO A 53 -12.08 2.25 0.78
N SER A 54 -12.73 1.13 1.12
CA SER A 54 -13.75 1.08 2.17
C SER A 54 -13.70 -0.24 2.96
N LYS A 55 -13.26 -0.12 4.23
CA LYS A 55 -13.19 -1.19 5.25
C LYS A 55 -14.43 -2.09 5.29
N VAL A 56 -15.62 -1.50 5.25
CA VAL A 56 -16.87 -2.20 5.62
C VAL A 56 -17.57 -2.84 4.41
N ALA A 57 -17.58 -2.18 3.25
CA ALA A 57 -18.36 -2.62 2.10
C ALA A 57 -17.76 -3.86 1.42
N GLY A 58 -16.45 -3.85 1.16
CA GLY A 58 -15.76 -5.00 0.55
C GLY A 58 -15.76 -6.22 1.46
N ALA A 59 -15.55 -5.98 2.76
CA ALA A 59 -15.49 -7.04 3.75
C ALA A 59 -16.87 -7.68 3.97
N ALA A 60 -17.94 -6.87 4.06
CA ALA A 60 -19.31 -7.39 4.14
C ALA A 60 -19.70 -8.24 2.92
N ALA A 61 -19.30 -7.84 1.71
CA ALA A 61 -19.57 -8.61 0.50
C ALA A 61 -18.85 -9.97 0.50
N ALA A 62 -17.57 -10.02 0.92
CA ALA A 62 -16.84 -11.28 1.04
C ALA A 62 -17.49 -12.24 2.05
N CYS A 63 -18.07 -11.71 3.12
CA CYS A 63 -18.71 -12.51 4.15
C CYS A 63 -20.07 -13.12 3.75
N LEU A 64 -20.62 -12.73 2.60
CA LEU A 64 -21.84 -13.34 2.04
C LEU A 64 -21.54 -14.51 1.09
N ASP A 65 -20.28 -14.67 0.67
CA ASP A 65 -19.86 -15.78 -0.18
C ASP A 65 -19.65 -17.04 0.68
N GLU A 66 -20.50 -18.05 0.51
CA GLU A 66 -20.44 -19.31 1.28
C GLU A 66 -19.14 -20.09 1.11
N SER A 67 -18.36 -19.82 0.05
CA SER A 67 -17.06 -20.45 -0.16
C SER A 67 -15.93 -19.80 0.65
N VAL A 68 -16.19 -18.65 1.27
CA VAL A 68 -15.24 -17.96 2.16
C VAL A 68 -15.16 -18.70 3.50
N ALA A 69 -13.94 -19.01 3.92
CA ALA A 69 -13.67 -19.56 5.24
C ALA A 69 -13.69 -18.44 6.27
N PHE A 70 -12.88 -17.40 6.05
CA PHE A 70 -12.83 -16.19 6.87
C PHE A 70 -12.24 -15.03 6.05
N ALA A 71 -12.49 -13.80 6.49
CA ALA A 71 -11.93 -12.61 5.87
C ALA A 71 -11.54 -11.59 6.93
N PHE A 72 -10.48 -10.83 6.66
CA PHE A 72 -9.95 -9.82 7.57
C PHE A 72 -9.43 -8.63 6.79
N THR A 73 -9.44 -7.46 7.42
CA THR A 73 -8.82 -6.25 6.88
C THR A 73 -7.49 -6.00 7.55
N VAL A 74 -6.53 -5.50 6.78
CA VAL A 74 -5.19 -5.16 7.22
C VAL A 74 -4.98 -3.67 6.97
N GLU A 75 -4.48 -2.97 7.99
CA GLU A 75 -4.21 -1.54 7.93
C GLU A 75 -2.99 -1.18 8.78
N PRO A 76 -2.13 -0.24 8.37
CA PRO A 76 -1.12 0.33 9.24
C PRO A 76 -1.76 0.98 10.46
N HIS A 77 -1.23 0.74 11.66
CA HIS A 77 -1.82 1.22 12.92
C HIS A 77 -2.01 2.74 12.98
N ASP A 78 -1.09 3.49 12.37
CA ASP A 78 -1.12 4.96 12.30
C ASP A 78 -1.85 5.50 11.04
N GLY A 79 -2.42 4.62 10.22
CA GLY A 79 -3.12 4.98 9.00
C GLY A 79 -2.21 5.49 7.88
N VAL A 80 -0.90 5.22 7.93
CA VAL A 80 0.02 5.69 6.88
C VAL A 80 0.57 4.47 6.12
N ALA A 81 0.41 4.42 4.80
CA ALA A 81 0.72 3.21 4.00
C ALA A 81 2.22 2.94 3.79
N SER A 82 3.07 3.95 3.99
CA SER A 82 4.51 3.80 3.86
C SER A 82 5.25 4.57 4.93
N ILE A 83 6.47 4.15 5.23
CA ILE A 83 7.41 4.91 6.05
C ILE A 83 8.59 5.33 5.21
N GLN A 84 9.18 6.46 5.58
CA GLN A 84 10.45 6.91 5.05
C GLN A 84 11.50 6.69 6.14
N LEU A 85 12.49 5.88 5.84
CA LEU A 85 13.66 5.67 6.69
C LEU A 85 14.86 6.35 6.07
N GLN A 86 15.75 6.85 6.92
CA GLN A 86 16.89 7.60 6.48
C GLN A 86 18.18 6.89 6.86
N ARG A 87 18.90 6.43 5.85
CA ARG A 87 20.17 5.71 6.04
C ARG A 87 21.19 6.63 6.72
N GLY A 88 21.88 6.10 7.73
CA GLY A 88 22.89 6.82 8.52
C GLY A 88 22.32 7.61 9.71
N THR A 89 20.99 7.70 9.84
CA THR A 89 20.32 8.25 11.03
C THR A 89 19.39 7.23 11.69
N ASP A 90 18.63 6.49 10.89
CA ASP A 90 17.81 5.37 11.36
C ASP A 90 18.64 4.08 11.31
N VAL A 91 18.49 3.24 12.34
CA VAL A 91 19.14 1.92 12.42
C VAL A 91 18.09 0.81 12.40
N SER A 92 17.00 1.01 13.12
CA SER A 92 15.89 0.07 13.19
C SER A 92 14.55 0.78 13.35
N ARG A 93 13.48 0.16 12.89
CA ARG A 93 12.11 0.64 13.07
C ARG A 93 11.11 -0.49 13.19
N ASP A 94 10.12 -0.30 14.05
CA ASP A 94 8.99 -1.20 14.12
C ASP A 94 7.83 -0.63 13.31
N ILE A 95 7.20 -1.49 12.53
CA ILE A 95 5.93 -1.25 11.86
C ILE A 95 4.85 -2.01 12.61
N VAL A 96 3.78 -1.32 13.00
CA VAL A 96 2.60 -1.94 13.60
C VAL A 96 1.49 -2.00 12.57
N ILE A 97 0.94 -3.20 12.39
CA ILE A 97 -0.13 -3.52 11.45
C ILE A 97 -1.32 -4.01 12.27
N ASP A 98 -2.48 -3.39 12.07
CA ASP A 98 -3.73 -3.82 12.69
C ASP A 98 -4.51 -4.73 11.75
N VAL A 99 -4.91 -5.87 12.29
CA VAL A 99 -5.66 -6.91 11.59
C VAL A 99 -7.01 -7.05 12.23
N THR A 100 -8.06 -6.76 11.48
CA THR A 100 -9.44 -6.82 11.97
C THR A 100 -10.15 -7.99 11.32
N LEU A 101 -10.56 -9.00 12.10
CA LEU A 101 -11.40 -10.08 11.59
C LEU A 101 -12.80 -9.54 11.25
N THR A 102 -13.24 -9.78 10.02
CA THR A 102 -14.55 -9.33 9.53
C THR A 102 -15.60 -10.42 9.66
N CYS A 103 -15.24 -11.65 9.31
CA CYS A 103 -16.12 -12.81 9.42
C CYS A 103 -15.33 -14.10 9.45
N SER A 104 -15.96 -15.12 10.02
CA SER A 104 -15.45 -16.49 10.01
C SER A 104 -16.59 -17.49 10.01
N SER A 105 -16.48 -18.47 9.12
CA SER A 105 -17.27 -19.70 9.15
C SER A 105 -16.56 -20.83 9.91
N LEU A 106 -15.30 -20.63 10.29
CA LEU A 106 -14.47 -21.58 11.02
C LEU A 106 -14.37 -21.22 12.51
N GLN A 107 -14.12 -22.22 13.34
CA GLN A 107 -13.80 -22.05 14.77
C GLN A 107 -12.33 -22.35 15.02
N GLY A 108 -11.68 -21.58 15.89
CA GLY A 108 -10.30 -21.81 16.32
C GLY A 108 -9.43 -20.56 16.17
N THR A 109 -8.19 -20.74 15.72
CA THR A 109 -7.22 -19.65 15.64
C THR A 109 -6.51 -19.67 14.28
N ALA A 110 -6.36 -18.49 13.67
CA ALA A 110 -5.52 -18.30 12.49
C ALA A 110 -4.29 -17.45 12.85
N LEU A 111 -3.12 -17.89 12.39
CA LEU A 111 -1.88 -17.12 12.47
C LEU A 111 -1.63 -16.49 11.11
N VAL A 112 -1.56 -15.15 11.08
CA VAL A 112 -1.35 -14.38 9.86
C VAL A 112 0.01 -13.70 9.95
N PRO A 113 1.02 -14.16 9.20
CA PRO A 113 2.33 -13.52 9.17
C PRO A 113 2.30 -12.26 8.30
N PHE A 114 3.05 -11.26 8.72
CA PHE A 114 3.26 -10.00 8.00
C PHE A 114 4.73 -9.74 7.84
N ASP A 115 5.11 -9.26 6.66
CA ASP A 115 6.48 -8.89 6.35
C ASP A 115 6.47 -7.50 5.73
N ALA A 116 7.57 -6.77 5.89
CA ALA A 116 7.70 -5.46 5.29
C ALA A 116 7.91 -5.61 3.79
N GLN A 117 7.18 -4.82 3.01
CA GLN A 117 7.34 -4.81 1.56
C GLN A 117 8.18 -3.63 1.10
N GLY A 118 9.06 -3.91 0.14
CA GLY A 118 9.91 -2.87 -0.46
C GLY A 118 9.08 -1.85 -1.23
N GLY A 119 9.31 -0.56 -0.96
CA GLY A 119 8.90 0.52 -1.85
C GLY A 119 10.04 0.87 -2.79
N SER A 120 10.80 1.91 -2.45
CA SER A 120 12.09 2.19 -3.09
C SER A 120 13.24 1.40 -2.47
N ALA A 121 13.04 0.87 -1.26
CA ALA A 121 14.00 0.04 -0.56
C ALA A 121 13.82 -1.44 -0.91
N SER A 122 14.91 -2.18 -1.07
CA SER A 122 14.90 -3.62 -1.34
C SER A 122 15.25 -4.44 -0.10
N SER A 123 14.45 -5.44 0.24
CA SER A 123 14.76 -6.39 1.33
C SER A 123 16.03 -7.18 1.01
N GLY A 124 16.85 -7.45 2.04
CA GLY A 124 18.15 -8.12 1.94
C GLY A 124 19.29 -7.22 1.44
N THR A 125 18.98 -6.09 0.80
CA THR A 125 19.97 -5.10 0.35
C THR A 125 19.93 -3.87 1.22
N ASP A 126 18.77 -3.22 1.36
CA ASP A 126 18.64 -1.96 2.08
C ASP A 126 18.19 -2.16 3.53
N TYR A 127 17.41 -3.20 3.78
CA TYR A 127 16.92 -3.57 5.10
C TYR A 127 16.78 -5.08 5.26
N LEU A 128 16.83 -5.55 6.49
CA LEU A 128 16.33 -6.84 6.93
C LEU A 128 14.97 -6.64 7.58
N SER A 129 14.05 -7.57 7.31
CA SER A 129 12.73 -7.57 7.92
C SER A 129 12.57 -8.80 8.79
N THR A 130 12.03 -8.60 9.99
CA THR A 130 11.64 -9.64 10.93
C THR A 130 10.11 -9.72 10.90
N PRO A 131 9.54 -10.79 10.33
CA PRO A 131 8.11 -10.91 10.19
C PRO A 131 7.36 -10.86 11.52
N GLY A 132 6.26 -10.12 11.55
CA GLY A 132 5.29 -10.10 12.64
C GLY A 132 4.21 -11.16 12.44
N VAL A 133 3.45 -11.49 13.49
CA VAL A 133 2.31 -12.41 13.39
C VAL A 133 1.11 -11.83 14.13
N ALA A 134 -0.04 -11.77 13.47
CA ALA A 134 -1.32 -11.52 14.11
C ALA A 134 -2.02 -12.86 14.39
N MET A 135 -2.57 -13.00 15.60
CA MET A 135 -3.35 -14.17 16.01
C MET A 135 -4.84 -13.81 16.01
N LEU A 136 -5.57 -14.29 15.00
CA LEU A 136 -7.01 -14.07 14.89
C LEU A 136 -7.76 -15.20 15.57
N ASN A 137 -8.61 -14.85 16.54
CA ASN A 137 -9.59 -15.78 17.09
C ASN A 137 -10.77 -15.89 16.12
N LEU A 138 -11.01 -17.09 15.60
CA LEU A 138 -12.06 -17.38 14.65
C LEU A 138 -13.28 -17.90 15.40
N ASP A 139 -14.34 -17.09 15.45
CA ASP A 139 -15.60 -17.46 16.08
C ASP A 139 -16.59 -17.86 14.98
N GLY A 140 -16.66 -19.15 14.69
CA GLY A 140 -17.49 -19.70 13.61
C GLY A 140 -18.96 -19.36 13.82
N GLY A 141 -19.47 -18.46 12.98
CA GLY A 141 -20.77 -17.82 13.16
C GLY A 141 -20.72 -16.29 13.06
N GLN A 142 -19.53 -15.68 13.00
CA GLN A 142 -19.39 -14.26 12.71
C GLN A 142 -19.76 -13.99 11.24
N THR A 143 -21.03 -13.67 11.00
CA THR A 143 -21.56 -13.22 9.71
C THR A 143 -21.32 -11.71 9.54
N GLY A 144 -20.94 -11.29 8.33
CA GLY A 144 -20.40 -9.96 8.05
C GLY A 144 -21.16 -8.79 8.68
N GLY A 145 -20.42 -7.85 9.27
CA GLY A 145 -20.96 -6.62 9.90
C GLY A 145 -20.49 -6.39 11.34
N GLY A 146 -20.09 -7.45 12.05
CA GLY A 146 -19.38 -7.33 13.33
C GLY A 146 -17.87 -7.28 13.07
N SER A 147 -17.23 -6.12 13.27
CA SER A 147 -15.76 -6.08 13.28
C SER A 147 -15.27 -6.54 14.66
N SER A 148 -14.47 -7.60 14.69
CA SER A 148 -13.75 -7.98 15.92
C SER A 148 -12.78 -6.85 16.29
N PRO A 149 -12.41 -6.67 17.57
CA PRO A 149 -11.32 -5.75 17.91
C PRO A 149 -10.07 -6.03 17.09
N PRO A 150 -9.35 -4.99 16.62
CA PRO A 150 -8.13 -5.19 15.86
C PRO A 150 -7.08 -5.91 16.72
N VAL A 151 -6.37 -6.85 16.10
CA VAL A 151 -5.19 -7.50 16.64
C VAL A 151 -3.98 -6.94 15.93
N SER A 152 -2.98 -6.49 16.69
CA SER A 152 -1.78 -5.91 16.11
C SER A 152 -0.68 -6.97 15.87
N ALA A 153 0.00 -6.84 14.73
CA ALA A 153 1.27 -7.50 14.45
C ALA A 153 2.38 -6.45 14.37
N THR A 154 3.56 -6.77 14.89
CA THR A 154 4.73 -5.90 14.83
C THR A 154 5.77 -6.52 13.91
N VAL A 155 6.11 -5.81 12.83
CA VAL A 155 7.17 -6.16 11.89
C VAL A 155 8.39 -5.33 12.23
N GLY A 156 9.50 -5.99 12.52
CA GLY A 156 10.76 -5.33 12.86
C GLY A 156 11.60 -5.07 11.61
N LEU A 157 12.10 -3.86 11.45
CA LEU A 157 13.02 -3.49 10.38
C LEU A 157 14.38 -3.14 10.93
N GLN A 158 15.42 -3.60 10.25
CA GLN A 158 16.79 -3.19 10.48
C GLN A 158 17.40 -2.71 9.18
N LEU A 159 17.91 -1.48 9.14
CA LEU A 159 18.60 -0.97 7.96
C LEU A 159 19.99 -1.60 7.85
N ILE A 160 20.37 -1.94 6.62
CA ILE A 160 21.69 -2.50 6.32
C ILE A 160 22.64 -1.36 5.97
N GLU A 161 23.79 -1.29 6.63
CA GLU A 161 24.84 -0.36 6.26
C GLU A 161 25.68 -0.94 5.11
N ASN A 162 25.52 -0.39 3.91
CA ASN A 162 26.24 -0.86 2.71
C ASN A 162 27.43 0.03 2.31
N GLY A 163 28.00 0.79 3.25
CA GLY A 163 29.12 1.70 2.95
C GLY A 163 28.76 2.87 2.01
N GLN A 164 27.47 3.12 1.75
CA GLN A 164 27.04 4.29 1.00
C GLN A 164 27.16 5.54 1.86
N THR A 165 27.95 6.51 1.38
CA THR A 165 28.15 7.80 2.05
C THR A 165 27.04 8.76 1.64
N GLY A 166 26.09 9.03 2.54
CA GLY A 166 25.07 10.04 2.35
C GLY A 166 23.71 9.65 2.93
N THR A 167 22.89 10.67 3.15
CA THR A 167 21.52 10.56 3.62
C THR A 167 20.62 10.11 2.47
N GLN A 168 20.14 8.86 2.50
CA GLN A 168 19.20 8.33 1.50
C GLN A 168 17.85 8.06 2.15
N THR A 169 16.78 8.58 1.54
CA THR A 169 15.40 8.31 1.95
C THR A 169 14.90 7.02 1.30
N LEU A 170 14.57 6.04 2.13
CA LEU A 170 14.12 4.69 1.78
C LEU A 170 12.63 4.55 2.10
N SER A 171 11.82 4.21 1.10
CA SER A 171 10.38 4.00 1.28
C SER A 171 10.10 2.50 1.44
N ILE A 172 9.40 2.16 2.52
CA ILE A 172 8.92 0.80 2.82
C ILE A 172 7.40 0.83 2.93
N VAL A 173 6.73 -0.10 2.25
CA VAL A 173 5.28 -0.26 2.23
C VAL A 173 4.85 -1.12 3.41
N ARG A 174 3.76 -0.71 4.06
CA ARG A 174 3.17 -1.36 5.22
C ARG A 174 1.88 -2.06 4.80
N THR A 175 1.94 -3.38 4.71
CA THR A 175 0.84 -4.27 4.32
C THR A 175 1.00 -5.58 5.05
#